data_AF-A0A382HGA1-F1
#
_entry.id   AF-A0A382HGA1-F1
#
_cell.length_a   1.000
_cell.length_b   1.000
_cell.length_c   1.000
_cell.angle_alpha   90.00
_cell.angle_beta   90.00
_cell.angle_gamma   90.00
#
_symmetry.space_group_name_H-M   'P 1'
#
loop_
_entity.id
_entity.type
_entity.pdbx_description
1 polymer ?
#
loop_
_entity_poly.entity_id
_entity_poly.type
_entity_poly.pdbx_seq_one_letter_code
_entity_poly.pdbx_strand_id
1 'polypeptide(L)'
;MIIKLRKQKIAFTLGVLLLIILLFFSLDEKVLMKGRADFEQYLATIDSGLSHKVNLVDEGEGIHHVENPEGWSEFSRKKYRSLLYALPNIIKHNFQADLHERIDIDIPYMGFKEILLDRDRAISNGFNPNPSFVKAEIKFMTKNYQARIRLKGDFSDHWMSQYRMSFRVELKGDSTVMGFKRFNLQKP
;
A
#
# COMPACT_ATOMS: atom_id res chain seq x y z
N MET A 1 45.88 -21.87 17.99
CA MET A 1 44.85 -22.35 17.03
C MET A 1 43.53 -21.56 17.12
N ILE A 2 42.97 -21.33 18.33
CA ILE A 2 41.66 -20.67 18.55
C ILE A 2 41.56 -19.23 17.98
N ILE A 3 42.61 -18.41 18.12
CA ILE A 3 42.62 -17.01 17.64
C ILE A 3 42.53 -16.94 16.10
N LYS A 4 43.13 -17.90 15.39
CA LYS A 4 43.12 -17.95 13.91
C LYS A 4 41.71 -18.32 13.38
N LEU A 5 41.05 -19.28 14.04
CA LEU A 5 39.66 -19.65 13.76
C LEU A 5 38.68 -18.48 14.00
N ARG A 6 38.88 -17.70 15.07
CA ARG A 6 38.03 -16.53 15.36
C ARG A 6 38.20 -15.41 14.31
N LYS A 7 39.43 -15.14 13.87
CA LYS A 7 39.70 -14.16 12.78
C LYS A 7 39.10 -14.59 11.45
N GLN A 8 39.15 -15.89 11.12
CA GLN A 8 38.52 -16.42 9.89
C GLN A 8 36.99 -16.29 9.92
N LYS A 9 36.35 -16.58 11.07
CA LYS A 9 34.90 -16.37 11.24
C LYS A 9 34.52 -14.90 11.06
N ILE A 10 35.28 -13.97 11.64
CA ILE A 10 35.03 -12.53 11.50
C ILE A 10 35.20 -12.07 10.03
N ALA A 11 36.27 -12.50 9.36
CA ALA A 11 36.49 -12.19 7.95
C ALA A 11 35.37 -12.74 7.05
N PHE A 12 34.89 -13.96 7.34
CA PHE A 12 33.76 -14.55 6.64
C PHE A 12 32.47 -13.75 6.87
N THR A 13 32.14 -13.38 8.12
CA THR A 13 30.95 -12.56 8.41
C THR A 13 31.01 -11.19 7.74
N LEU A 14 32.17 -10.55 7.74
CA LEU A 14 32.37 -9.26 7.06
C LEU A 14 32.28 -9.41 5.53
N GLY A 15 32.80 -10.50 4.96
CA GLY A 15 32.67 -10.82 3.55
C GLY A 15 31.21 -11.04 3.13
N VAL A 16 30.43 -11.77 3.93
CA VAL A 16 28.98 -11.93 3.70
C VAL A 16 28.26 -10.59 3.78
N LEU A 17 28.57 -9.76 4.77
CA LEU A 17 27.95 -8.45 4.94
C LEU A 17 28.30 -7.50 3.79
N LEU A 18 29.55 -7.49 3.33
CA LEU A 18 29.98 -6.74 2.15
C LEU A 18 29.25 -7.21 0.89
N LEU A 19 29.08 -8.52 0.72
CA LEU A 19 28.37 -9.08 -0.43
C LEU A 19 26.89 -8.69 -0.42
N ILE A 20 26.24 -8.64 0.75
CA ILE A 20 24.87 -8.13 0.91
C ILE A 20 24.81 -6.65 0.52
N ILE A 21 25.77 -5.83 0.95
CA ILE A 21 25.84 -4.41 0.59
C ILE A 21 26.02 -4.23 -0.92
N LEU A 22 26.94 -4.98 -1.54
CA LEU A 22 27.16 -4.92 -2.99
C LEU A 22 25.93 -5.35 -3.79
N LEU A 23 25.23 -6.42 -3.33
CA LEU A 23 23.96 -6.83 -3.91
C LEU A 23 22.91 -5.71 -3.79
N PHE A 24 22.85 -5.01 -2.67
CA PHE A 24 21.92 -3.89 -2.48
C PHE A 24 22.16 -2.76 -3.49
N PHE A 25 23.42 -2.40 -3.77
CA PHE A 25 23.76 -1.40 -4.79
C PHE A 25 23.54 -1.87 -6.23
N SER A 26 23.37 -3.18 -6.46
CA SER A 26 23.05 -3.74 -7.78
C SER A 26 21.55 -3.72 -8.12
N LEU A 27 20.70 -3.33 -7.15
CA LEU A 27 19.24 -3.29 -7.34
C LEU A 27 18.82 -2.04 -8.13
N ASP A 28 17.87 -2.23 -9.04
CA ASP A 28 17.21 -1.15 -9.77
C ASP A 28 16.47 -0.21 -8.78
N GLU A 29 16.58 1.10 -8.99
CA GLU A 29 15.86 2.12 -8.23
C GLU A 29 14.36 1.85 -8.16
N LYS A 30 13.74 1.40 -9.26
CA LYS A 30 12.31 1.03 -9.31
C LYS A 30 12.00 -0.12 -8.36
N VAL A 31 12.89 -1.09 -8.22
CA VAL A 31 12.74 -2.22 -7.30
C VAL A 31 12.80 -1.73 -5.85
N LEU A 32 13.73 -0.83 -5.54
CA LEU A 32 13.83 -0.21 -4.22
C LEU A 32 12.60 0.64 -3.88
N MET A 33 12.14 1.46 -4.82
CA MET A 33 10.93 2.28 -4.65
C MET A 33 9.69 1.42 -4.43
N LYS A 34 9.49 0.38 -5.24
CA LYS A 34 8.40 -0.59 -5.06
C LYS A 34 8.49 -1.30 -3.72
N GLY A 35 9.68 -1.79 -3.34
CA GLY A 35 9.90 -2.47 -2.06
C GLY A 35 9.60 -1.58 -0.85
N ARG A 36 10.01 -0.31 -0.91
CA ARG A 36 9.65 0.69 0.11
C ARG A 36 8.15 0.92 0.15
N ALA A 37 7.49 1.11 -1.00
CA ALA A 37 6.05 1.31 -1.06
C ALA A 37 5.28 0.09 -0.53
N ASP A 38 5.71 -1.12 -0.88
CA ASP A 38 5.13 -2.36 -0.38
C ASP A 38 5.26 -2.48 1.14
N PHE A 39 6.43 -2.18 1.71
CA PHE A 39 6.61 -2.19 3.16
C PHE A 39 5.71 -1.16 3.86
N GLU A 40 5.70 0.08 3.38
CA GLU A 40 4.90 1.16 3.98
C GLU A 40 3.38 0.85 3.89
N GLN A 41 2.91 0.36 2.75
CA GLN A 41 1.48 0.05 2.54
C GLN A 41 1.07 -1.24 3.25
N TYR A 42 1.95 -2.24 3.36
CA TYR A 42 1.69 -3.43 4.18
C TYR A 42 1.47 -3.05 5.65
N LEU A 43 2.34 -2.21 6.22
CA LEU A 43 2.13 -1.70 7.58
C LEU A 43 0.81 -0.95 7.73
N ALA A 44 0.41 -0.18 6.71
CA ALA A 44 -0.88 0.50 6.71
C ALA A 44 -2.08 -0.47 6.60
N THR A 45 -1.91 -1.72 6.13
CA THR A 45 -2.99 -2.73 6.18
C THR A 45 -3.22 -3.29 7.58
N ILE A 46 -2.24 -3.13 8.49
CA ILE A 46 -2.37 -3.57 9.87
C ILE A 46 -3.32 -2.66 10.64
N ASP A 47 -3.62 -1.46 10.16
CA ASP A 47 -4.58 -0.57 10.79
C ASP A 47 -5.61 -0.07 9.77
N SER A 48 -6.88 -0.45 9.95
CA SER A 48 -7.95 0.06 9.10
C SER A 48 -8.20 1.58 9.24
N GLY A 49 -7.62 2.24 10.25
CA GLY A 49 -7.74 3.68 10.50
C GLY A 49 -6.60 4.53 9.92
N LEU A 50 -5.43 3.95 9.65
CA LEU A 50 -4.28 4.70 9.12
C LEU A 50 -4.31 4.79 7.60
N SER A 51 -4.68 5.97 7.13
CA SER A 51 -4.63 6.32 5.71
C SER A 51 -3.20 6.52 5.21
N HIS A 52 -2.42 7.32 5.96
CA HIS A 52 -1.02 7.59 5.67
C HIS A 52 -0.22 7.76 6.96
N LYS A 53 1.07 7.38 6.94
CA LYS A 53 1.97 7.48 8.10
C LYS A 53 2.09 8.90 8.67
N VAL A 54 1.85 9.90 7.83
CA VAL A 54 1.83 11.32 8.21
C VAL A 54 0.76 11.62 9.26
N ASN A 55 -0.39 10.95 9.17
CA ASN A 55 -1.53 11.16 10.05
C ASN A 55 -1.25 10.69 11.49
N LEU A 56 -0.09 10.07 11.75
CA LEU A 56 0.40 9.82 13.11
C LEU A 56 0.82 11.11 13.81
N VAL A 57 1.21 12.13 13.06
CA VAL A 57 1.73 13.39 13.60
C VAL A 57 0.87 14.58 13.18
N ASP A 58 0.35 14.55 11.95
CA ASP A 58 -0.49 15.60 11.39
C ASP A 58 -1.97 15.34 11.71
N GLU A 59 -2.57 16.21 12.51
CA GLU A 59 -4.01 16.17 12.84
C GLU A 59 -4.87 16.95 11.84
N GLY A 60 -4.28 17.44 10.74
CA GLY A 60 -4.95 18.25 9.71
C GLY A 60 -4.41 19.67 9.59
N GLU A 61 -3.30 19.98 10.28
CA GLU A 61 -2.60 21.27 10.21
C GLU A 61 -1.76 21.38 8.92
N GLY A 62 -1.53 20.27 8.22
CA GLY A 62 -0.84 20.26 6.95
C GLY A 62 0.67 20.41 7.12
N ILE A 63 1.25 19.76 8.14
CA ILE A 63 2.69 19.80 8.42
C ILE A 63 3.55 19.27 7.24
N HIS A 64 2.93 18.63 6.25
CA HIS A 64 3.60 18.17 5.02
C HIS A 64 3.39 19.07 3.80
N HIS A 65 2.80 20.26 3.94
CA HIS A 65 2.76 21.21 2.83
C HIS A 65 4.19 21.49 2.34
N VAL A 66 4.38 21.47 1.02
CA VAL A 66 5.69 21.56 0.33
C VAL A 66 6.46 22.83 0.74
N GLU A 67 5.75 23.83 1.25
CA GLU A 67 6.28 25.12 1.70
C GLU A 67 6.73 25.14 3.17
N ASN A 68 6.59 24.04 3.93
CA ASN A 68 6.96 23.97 5.34
C ASN A 68 8.07 22.93 5.62
N PRO A 69 9.36 23.32 5.50
CA PRO A 69 10.49 22.46 5.86
C PRO A 69 10.49 22.00 7.32
N GLU A 70 9.93 22.82 8.23
CA GLU A 70 9.89 22.51 9.66
C GLU A 70 8.97 21.32 9.95
N GLY A 71 7.88 21.19 9.20
CA GLY A 71 6.94 20.09 9.38
C GLY A 71 7.50 18.71 9.01
N TRP A 72 8.41 18.61 8.03
CA TRP A 72 9.14 17.36 7.75
C TRP A 72 10.10 16.98 8.88
N SER A 73 10.76 17.96 9.47
CA SER A 73 11.62 17.77 10.64
C SER A 73 10.82 17.32 11.85
N GLU A 74 9.67 17.96 12.08
CA GLU A 74 8.74 17.62 13.14
C GLU A 74 8.18 16.20 13.00
N PHE A 75 7.68 15.84 11.82
CA PHE A 75 7.26 14.48 11.50
C PHE A 75 8.37 13.48 11.81
N SER A 76 9.59 13.75 11.32
CA SER A 76 10.73 12.85 11.50
C SER A 76 11.07 12.62 12.98
N ARG A 77 10.95 13.66 13.80
CA ARG A 77 11.19 13.62 15.25
C ARG A 77 10.07 12.91 16.02
N LYS A 78 8.80 13.15 15.65
CA LYS A 78 7.64 12.68 16.42
C LYS A 78 7.11 11.30 15.98
N LYS A 79 7.29 10.89 14.72
CA LYS A 79 6.62 9.71 14.13
C LYS A 79 6.69 8.43 14.96
N TYR A 80 7.84 8.09 15.56
CA TYR A 80 7.99 6.86 16.33
C TYR A 80 7.24 6.95 17.67
N ARG A 81 7.34 8.10 18.34
CA ARG A 81 6.62 8.36 19.59
C ARG A 81 5.11 8.35 19.36
N SER A 82 4.65 9.02 18.30
CA SER A 82 3.25 9.01 17.89
C SER A 82 2.75 7.61 17.55
N LEU A 83 3.53 6.82 16.81
CA LEU A 83 3.18 5.43 16.50
C LEU A 83 2.97 4.63 17.79
N LEU A 84 3.90 4.72 18.74
CA LEU A 84 3.79 4.01 20.04
C LEU A 84 2.51 4.38 20.80
N TYR A 85 2.11 5.66 20.78
CA TYR A 85 0.85 6.08 21.40
C TYR A 85 -0.39 5.68 20.61
N ALA A 86 -0.29 5.56 19.30
CA ALA A 86 -1.38 5.10 18.45
C ALA A 86 -1.62 3.59 18.57
N LEU A 87 -0.59 2.77 18.88
CA LEU A 87 -0.67 1.31 18.91
C LEU A 87 -1.89 0.75 19.66
N PRO A 88 -2.26 1.21 20.88
CA PRO A 88 -3.45 0.69 21.56
C PRO A 88 -4.75 0.97 20.79
N ASN A 89 -4.86 2.16 20.18
CA ASN A 89 -6.02 2.54 19.37
C ASN A 89 -6.08 1.75 18.06
N ILE A 90 -4.94 1.53 17.41
CA ILE A 90 -4.80 0.67 16.22
C ILE A 90 -5.31 -0.73 16.54
N ILE A 91 -4.80 -1.33 17.62
CA ILE A 91 -5.19 -2.67 18.06
C ILE A 91 -6.69 -2.70 18.34
N LYS A 92 -7.21 -1.74 19.12
CA LYS A 92 -8.64 -1.63 19.43
C LYS A 92 -9.50 -1.52 18.17
N HIS A 93 -9.10 -0.69 17.22
CA HIS A 93 -9.82 -0.46 15.97
C HIS A 93 -9.89 -1.74 15.13
N ASN A 94 -8.78 -2.49 15.02
CA ASN A 94 -8.78 -3.78 14.33
C ASN A 94 -9.68 -4.83 14.98
N PHE A 95 -9.74 -4.87 16.31
CA PHE A 95 -10.69 -5.76 17.01
C PHE A 95 -12.16 -5.38 16.75
N GLN A 96 -12.41 -4.13 16.37
CA GLN A 96 -13.74 -3.61 16.02
C GLN A 96 -13.98 -3.57 14.51
N ALA A 97 -13.05 -4.05 13.68
CA ALA A 97 -13.10 -3.90 12.22
C ALA A 97 -14.41 -4.46 11.61
N ASP A 98 -14.90 -5.59 12.15
CA ASP A 98 -16.14 -6.22 11.70
C ASP A 98 -17.41 -5.41 12.01
N LEU A 99 -17.32 -4.36 12.84
CA LEU A 99 -18.42 -3.46 13.15
C LEU A 99 -18.55 -2.31 12.16
N HIS A 100 -17.54 -2.09 11.30
CA HIS A 100 -17.55 -1.02 10.32
C HIS A 100 -18.30 -1.43 9.05
N GLU A 101 -18.99 -0.47 8.45
CA GLU A 101 -19.57 -0.66 7.14
C GLU A 101 -18.46 -0.97 6.12
N ARG A 102 -18.61 -2.09 5.40
CA ARG A 102 -17.60 -2.61 4.47
C ARG A 102 -18.17 -2.79 3.08
N ILE A 103 -17.31 -2.53 2.10
CA ILE A 103 -17.53 -2.89 0.70
C ILE A 103 -16.54 -4.00 0.38
N ASP A 104 -17.06 -5.19 0.08
CA ASP A 104 -16.24 -6.30 -0.39
C ASP A 104 -16.23 -6.38 -1.90
N ILE A 105 -15.07 -6.73 -2.46
CA ILE A 105 -14.88 -6.94 -3.88
C ILE A 105 -14.53 -8.40 -4.09
N ASP A 106 -15.35 -9.12 -4.84
CA ASP A 106 -15.09 -10.48 -5.26
C ASP A 106 -14.67 -10.47 -6.74
N ILE A 107 -13.46 -10.95 -7.03
CA ILE A 107 -12.87 -10.93 -8.36
C ILE A 107 -12.51 -12.36 -8.73
N PRO A 108 -13.02 -12.91 -9.84
CA PRO A 108 -12.56 -14.21 -10.32
C PRO A 108 -11.05 -14.21 -10.53
N TYR A 109 -10.38 -15.31 -10.18
CA TYR A 109 -8.92 -15.43 -10.23
C TYR A 109 -8.30 -14.93 -11.55
N MET A 110 -8.89 -15.28 -12.69
CA MET A 110 -8.40 -14.85 -14.01
C MET A 110 -8.49 -13.33 -14.20
N GLY A 111 -9.58 -12.70 -13.72
CA GLY A 111 -9.71 -11.24 -13.74
C GLY A 111 -8.71 -10.57 -12.79
N PHE A 112 -8.45 -11.17 -11.62
CA PHE A 112 -7.42 -10.63 -10.72
C PHE A 112 -6.01 -10.72 -11.34
N LYS A 113 -5.71 -11.81 -12.05
CA LYS A 113 -4.45 -11.94 -12.80
C LYS A 113 -4.30 -10.85 -13.87
N GLU A 114 -5.37 -10.50 -14.58
CA GLU A 114 -5.36 -9.39 -15.56
C GLU A 114 -5.06 -8.04 -14.88
N ILE A 115 -5.65 -7.76 -13.71
CA ILE A 115 -5.33 -6.56 -12.92
C ILE A 115 -3.84 -6.52 -12.54
N LEU A 116 -3.27 -7.64 -12.12
CA LEU A 116 -1.84 -7.71 -11.78
C LEU A 116 -0.96 -7.46 -13.01
N LEU A 117 -1.35 -7.98 -14.19
CA LEU A 117 -0.65 -7.69 -15.44
C LEU A 117 -0.75 -6.22 -15.85
N ASP A 118 -1.90 -5.56 -15.66
CA ASP A 118 -2.03 -4.11 -15.84
C ASP A 118 -1.10 -3.35 -14.90
N ARG A 119 -1.05 -3.76 -13.63
CA ARG A 119 -0.16 -3.16 -12.63
C ARG A 119 1.31 -3.31 -13.01
N ASP A 120 1.75 -4.49 -13.45
CA ASP A 120 3.14 -4.72 -13.83
C ASP A 120 3.53 -3.87 -15.06
N ARG A 121 2.62 -3.74 -16.03
CA ARG A 121 2.79 -2.80 -17.15
C ARG A 121 2.89 -1.36 -16.68
N ALA A 122 2.04 -0.94 -15.75
CA ALA A 122 2.04 0.40 -15.21
C ALA A 122 3.35 0.73 -14.48
N ILE A 123 3.86 -0.20 -13.65
CA ILE A 123 5.16 -0.07 -12.96
C ILE A 123 6.30 0.05 -13.97
N SER A 124 6.31 -0.80 -15.00
CA SER A 124 7.34 -0.76 -16.04
C SER A 124 7.37 0.58 -16.77
N ASN A 125 6.19 1.04 -17.20
CA ASN A 125 6.01 2.24 -18.00
C ASN A 125 6.10 3.54 -17.19
N GLY A 126 5.86 3.48 -15.88
CA GLY A 126 5.72 4.64 -15.00
C GLY A 126 4.33 5.31 -15.06
N PHE A 127 3.45 4.85 -15.95
CA PHE A 127 2.08 5.34 -16.10
C PHE A 127 1.11 4.22 -16.49
N ASN A 128 -0.17 4.38 -16.17
CA ASN A 128 -1.22 3.38 -16.40
C ASN A 128 -2.31 3.88 -17.39
N PRO A 129 -2.02 3.93 -18.70
CA PRO A 129 -2.85 4.67 -19.65
C PRO A 129 -4.20 4.01 -19.93
N ASN A 130 -4.25 2.67 -19.98
CA ASN A 130 -5.42 1.93 -20.45
C ASN A 130 -5.61 0.60 -19.68
N PRO A 131 -5.87 0.63 -18.37
CA PRO A 131 -6.14 -0.58 -17.60
C PRO A 131 -7.44 -1.25 -18.04
N SER A 132 -7.43 -2.58 -18.09
CA SER A 132 -8.56 -3.41 -18.50
C SER A 132 -9.62 -3.50 -17.41
N PHE A 133 -10.89 -3.52 -17.84
CA PHE A 133 -11.99 -3.86 -16.94
C PHE A 133 -12.18 -5.37 -16.86
N VAL A 134 -12.30 -5.87 -15.63
CA VAL A 134 -12.58 -7.28 -15.34
C VAL A 134 -13.91 -7.42 -14.62
N LYS A 135 -14.57 -8.58 -14.73
CA LYS A 135 -15.80 -8.87 -13.98
C LYS A 135 -15.50 -8.91 -12.48
N ALA A 136 -16.42 -8.36 -11.68
CA ALA A 136 -16.39 -8.49 -10.23
C ALA A 136 -17.81 -8.50 -9.65
N GLU A 137 -17.93 -8.87 -8.38
CA GLU A 137 -19.12 -8.67 -7.57
C GLU A 137 -18.79 -7.74 -6.40
N ILE A 138 -19.64 -6.75 -6.17
CA ILE A 138 -19.55 -5.88 -5.01
C ILE A 138 -20.55 -6.37 -3.97
N LYS A 139 -20.09 -6.63 -2.75
CA LYS A 139 -20.97 -6.95 -1.61
C LYS A 139 -20.99 -5.75 -0.69
N PHE A 140 -22.16 -5.20 -0.47
CA PHE A 140 -22.35 -4.02 0.36
C PHE A 140 -23.63 -4.17 1.16
N MET A 141 -23.51 -4.10 2.49
CA MET A 141 -24.57 -4.47 3.42
C MET A 141 -25.08 -5.89 3.13
N THR A 142 -26.39 -6.07 2.92
CA THR A 142 -27.00 -7.38 2.64
C THR A 142 -27.20 -7.65 1.15
N LYS A 143 -26.58 -6.86 0.26
CA LYS A 143 -26.80 -6.91 -1.19
C LYS A 143 -25.52 -7.18 -1.97
N ASN A 144 -25.68 -7.97 -3.03
CA ASN A 144 -24.64 -8.27 -4.00
C ASN A 144 -24.96 -7.58 -5.33
N TYR A 145 -23.94 -6.98 -5.93
CA TYR A 145 -24.05 -6.19 -7.16
C TYR A 145 -23.07 -6.72 -8.20
N GLN A 146 -23.59 -7.13 -9.36
CA GLN A 146 -22.73 -7.43 -10.50
C GLN A 146 -22.03 -6.15 -10.96
N ALA A 147 -20.73 -6.22 -11.16
CA ALA A 147 -19.89 -5.08 -11.50
C ALA A 147 -18.80 -5.45 -12.49
N ARG A 148 -18.12 -4.42 -12.99
CA ARG A 148 -16.78 -4.53 -13.53
C ARG A 148 -15.87 -3.55 -12.81
N ILE A 149 -14.62 -3.93 -12.61
CA ILE A 149 -13.61 -3.08 -11.96
C ILE A 149 -12.35 -2.99 -12.80
N ARG A 150 -11.55 -1.96 -12.58
CA ARG A 150 -10.21 -1.83 -13.13
C ARG A 150 -9.29 -1.08 -12.18
N LEU A 151 -7.98 -1.23 -12.37
CA LEU A 151 -6.97 -0.44 -11.68
C LEU A 151 -7.20 1.07 -11.95
N LYS A 152 -7.12 1.90 -10.91
CA LYS A 152 -7.35 3.34 -10.98
C LYS A 152 -6.03 4.09 -11.16
N GLY A 153 -6.12 5.19 -11.92
CA GLY A 153 -5.18 6.30 -11.89
C GLY A 153 -3.94 6.10 -12.75
N ASP A 154 -3.47 7.21 -13.31
CA ASP A 154 -2.39 7.21 -14.29
C ASP A 154 -1.03 7.18 -13.60
N PHE A 155 -0.93 7.71 -12.39
CA PHE A 155 0.30 7.77 -11.59
C PHE A 155 0.43 6.61 -10.59
N SER A 156 1.68 6.38 -10.19
CA SER A 156 2.09 5.22 -9.40
C SER A 156 1.51 5.16 -7.99
N ASP A 157 1.08 6.27 -7.41
CA ASP A 157 0.50 6.31 -6.06
C ASP A 157 -0.68 5.36 -5.91
N HIS A 158 -1.44 5.10 -6.97
CA HIS A 158 -2.61 4.23 -6.93
C HIS A 158 -2.33 2.73 -7.00
N TRP A 159 -1.16 2.31 -7.47
CA TRP A 159 -0.87 0.91 -7.82
C TRP A 159 0.55 0.44 -7.54
N MET A 160 1.44 1.31 -7.03
CA MET A 160 2.83 0.96 -6.72
C MET A 160 2.90 -0.23 -5.77
N SER A 161 2.05 -0.23 -4.72
CA SER A 161 2.00 -1.36 -3.80
C SER A 161 1.00 -2.43 -4.24
N GLN A 162 1.35 -3.69 -3.98
CA GLN A 162 0.44 -4.83 -4.13
C GLN A 162 -0.58 -4.96 -2.98
N TYR A 163 -0.31 -4.35 -1.82
CA TYR A 163 -1.15 -4.51 -0.62
C TYR A 163 -2.36 -3.57 -0.61
N ARG A 164 -2.22 -2.37 -1.18
CA ARG A 164 -3.27 -1.35 -1.22
C ARG A 164 -3.32 -0.73 -2.61
N MET A 165 -4.29 -1.17 -3.41
CA MET A 165 -4.54 -0.69 -4.77
C MET A 165 -5.83 0.12 -4.82
N SER A 166 -5.86 1.13 -5.70
CA SER A 166 -7.09 1.88 -5.98
C SER A 166 -7.81 1.29 -7.19
N PHE A 167 -9.14 1.27 -7.14
CA PHE A 167 -9.98 0.73 -8.20
C PHE A 167 -11.05 1.71 -8.67
N ARG A 168 -11.41 1.62 -9.95
CA ARG A 168 -12.65 2.18 -10.47
C ARG A 168 -13.68 1.07 -10.60
N VAL A 169 -14.87 1.29 -10.06
CA VAL A 169 -15.97 0.34 -10.02
C VAL A 169 -17.11 0.85 -10.90
N GLU A 170 -17.68 -0.04 -11.71
CA GLU A 170 -18.90 0.23 -12.48
C GLU A 170 -19.91 -0.91 -12.29
N LEU A 171 -21.06 -0.59 -11.71
CA LEU A 171 -22.14 -1.54 -11.50
C LEU A 171 -22.88 -1.85 -12.81
N LYS A 172 -23.44 -3.06 -12.94
CA LYS A 172 -24.23 -3.48 -14.12
C LYS A 172 -25.72 -3.13 -13.96
N GLY A 173 -26.49 -3.19 -15.06
CA GLY A 173 -27.93 -2.90 -15.09
C GLY A 173 -28.28 -1.48 -14.61
N ASP A 174 -29.28 -1.36 -13.73
CA ASP A 174 -29.71 -0.08 -13.12
C ASP A 174 -29.33 0.04 -11.63
N SER A 175 -28.59 -0.93 -11.09
CA SER A 175 -28.21 -0.94 -9.67
C SER A 175 -27.26 0.21 -9.30
N THR A 176 -27.41 0.71 -8.07
CA THR A 176 -26.55 1.74 -7.46
C THR A 176 -26.12 1.32 -6.05
N VAL A 177 -24.94 1.77 -5.63
CA VAL A 177 -24.47 1.72 -4.24
C VAL A 177 -24.40 3.16 -3.74
N MET A 178 -25.12 3.50 -2.67
CA MET A 178 -25.22 4.87 -2.16
C MET A 178 -25.63 5.91 -3.23
N GLY A 179 -26.45 5.52 -4.22
CA GLY A 179 -26.84 6.38 -5.34
C GLY A 179 -25.83 6.45 -6.50
N PHE A 180 -24.67 5.79 -6.38
CA PHE A 180 -23.63 5.79 -7.41
C PHE A 180 -23.69 4.55 -8.30
N LYS A 181 -23.69 4.79 -9.62
CA LYS A 181 -23.50 3.77 -10.66
C LYS A 181 -22.01 3.44 -10.87
N ARG A 182 -21.18 4.46 -10.76
CA ARG A 182 -19.73 4.45 -11.00
C ARG A 182 -19.05 5.21 -9.88
N PHE A 183 -18.06 4.61 -9.25
CA PHE A 183 -17.33 5.21 -8.14
C PHE A 183 -15.90 4.69 -8.10
N ASN A 184 -15.05 5.36 -7.31
CA ASN A 184 -13.68 4.93 -7.08
C ASN A 184 -13.56 4.39 -5.65
N LEU A 185 -12.91 3.24 -5.51
CA LEU A 185 -12.40 2.75 -4.24
C LEU A 185 -10.94 3.16 -4.17
N GLN A 186 -10.70 4.33 -3.59
CA GLN A 186 -9.35 4.87 -3.45
C GLN A 186 -8.71 4.27 -2.21
N LYS A 187 -7.44 3.83 -2.34
CA LYS A 187 -6.67 3.45 -1.16
C LYS A 187 -6.67 4.66 -0.18
N PRO A 188 -6.95 4.45 1.11
CA PRO A 188 -6.84 5.51 2.09
C PRO A 188 -5.41 6.08 2.14
#